data_AF-A0A5B0KG21-F1
#
_entry.id   AF-A0A5B0KG21-F1
#
_cell.length_a   1.000
_cell.length_b   1.000
_cell.length_c   1.000
_cell.angle_alpha   90.00
_cell.angle_beta   90.00
_cell.angle_gamma   90.00
#
_symmetry.space_group_name_H-M   'P 1'
#
loop_
_entity.id
_entity.type
_entity.pdbx_description
1 polymer ?
#
loop_
_entity_poly.entity_id
_entity_poly.type
_entity_poly.pdbx_seq_one_letter_code
_entity_poly.pdbx_strand_id
1 'polypeptide(L)'
;MKNNALTLVLKNDWMTSPSDHTYKGKYTIGRFHLTTTFIIKYMRLMHKVEISDSWLSNSFDSMSDTDYRKVLYMECCDILSKDTINEIRDAVKSPPDNVKIYRDGMHITNIEIREERNEITL
;
A
#
# COMPACT_ATOMS: atom_id res chain seq x y z
N MET A 1 -4.02 -0.97 26.24
CA MET A 1 -4.18 -1.32 24.82
C MET A 1 -4.60 -0.06 24.07
N LYS A 2 -3.76 0.48 23.20
CA LYS A 2 -4.20 1.58 22.31
C LYS A 2 -5.16 0.98 21.30
N ASN A 3 -6.35 1.55 21.18
CA ASN A 3 -7.25 1.24 20.07
C ASN A 3 -6.53 1.65 18.78
N ASN A 4 -5.92 0.70 18.08
CA ASN A 4 -5.40 0.93 16.72
C ASN A 4 -6.60 1.00 15.76
N ALA A 5 -7.41 2.05 15.92
CA ALA A 5 -8.52 2.33 15.04
C ALA A 5 -7.93 2.73 13.68
N LEU A 6 -7.92 1.79 12.75
CA LEU A 6 -7.61 2.04 11.34
C LEU A 6 -8.44 3.24 10.86
N THR A 7 -7.76 4.31 10.46
CA THR A 7 -8.42 5.53 9.98
C THR A 7 -8.52 5.47 8.47
N LEU A 8 -9.69 5.77 7.91
CA LEU A 8 -9.87 5.86 6.46
C LEU A 8 -9.04 7.03 5.91
N VAL A 9 -8.35 6.83 4.79
CA VAL A 9 -7.69 7.90 4.03
C VAL A 9 -8.74 8.62 3.23
N LEU A 10 -8.88 9.92 3.46
CA LEU A 10 -9.76 10.79 2.69
C LEU A 10 -9.00 11.49 1.58
N LYS A 11 -9.74 11.93 0.55
CA LYS A 11 -9.19 12.75 -0.53
C LYS A 11 -8.47 13.97 0.06
N ASN A 12 -7.26 14.23 -0.43
CA ASN A 12 -6.38 15.32 0.01
C ASN A 12 -5.78 15.19 1.43
N ASP A 13 -5.98 14.08 2.15
CA ASP A 13 -5.36 13.88 3.48
C ASP A 13 -3.82 13.92 3.45
N TRP A 14 -3.24 13.63 2.28
CA TRP A 14 -1.82 13.66 2.02
C TRP A 14 -1.23 15.08 1.98
N MET A 15 -2.04 16.11 1.72
CA MET A 15 -1.61 17.52 1.57
C MET A 15 -1.29 18.19 2.91
N THR A 16 -1.83 17.67 4.02
CA THR A 16 -1.63 18.27 5.35
C THR A 16 -0.26 17.88 5.92
N SER A 17 0.76 18.68 5.63
CA SER A 17 2.06 18.58 6.28
C SER A 17 2.38 19.86 7.06
N PRO A 18 2.84 19.78 8.32
CA PRO A 18 3.57 20.89 8.94
C PRO A 18 4.80 21.20 8.08
N SER A 19 5.15 22.48 7.92
CA SER A 19 6.28 22.97 7.10
C SER A 19 7.61 22.27 7.41
N ASP A 20 7.76 21.76 8.63
CA ASP A 20 9.04 21.31 9.17
C ASP A 20 9.30 19.81 8.96
N HIS A 21 8.33 19.07 8.39
CA HIS A 21 8.48 17.64 8.11
C HIS A 21 8.66 17.40 6.61
N THR A 22 9.92 17.32 6.17
CA THR A 22 10.22 16.85 4.82
C THR A 22 10.13 15.32 4.78
N TYR A 23 8.95 14.79 4.41
CA TYR A 23 8.77 13.37 4.14
C TYR A 23 9.44 13.02 2.81
N LYS A 24 10.67 12.49 2.89
CA LYS A 24 11.45 12.04 1.75
C LYS A 24 11.73 10.56 1.88
N GLY A 25 11.27 9.77 0.93
CA GLY A 25 11.55 8.33 0.90
C GLY A 25 10.88 7.64 -0.27
N LYS A 26 11.43 6.48 -0.64
CA LYS A 26 11.00 5.71 -1.82
C LYS A 26 9.49 5.45 -1.86
N TYR A 27 8.85 5.22 -0.72
CA TYR A 27 7.42 4.94 -0.63
C TYR A 27 6.64 5.99 0.15
N THR A 28 6.95 7.27 -0.06
CA THR A 28 6.29 8.40 0.61
C THR A 28 5.26 9.11 -0.26
N ILE A 29 4.20 9.66 0.35
CA ILE A 29 3.12 10.43 -0.30
C ILE A 29 2.67 11.56 0.63
N GLY A 30 3.19 12.78 0.40
CA GLY A 30 2.98 13.86 1.37
C GLY A 30 3.45 13.40 2.75
N ARG A 31 2.61 13.51 3.78
CA ARG A 31 2.90 13.00 5.13
C ARG A 31 2.86 11.48 5.30
N PHE A 32 2.42 10.73 4.30
CA PHE A 32 2.20 9.29 4.44
C PHE A 32 3.37 8.43 4.00
N HIS A 33 3.46 7.25 4.59
CA HIS A 33 4.40 6.19 4.28
C HIS A 33 3.64 4.93 3.88
N LEU A 34 3.89 4.42 2.68
CA LEU A 34 3.36 3.12 2.28
C LEU A 34 4.14 2.03 3.00
N THR A 35 3.43 1.17 3.73
CA THR A 35 4.05 -0.02 4.32
C THR A 35 4.25 -1.12 3.28
N THR A 36 5.23 -1.99 3.50
CA THR A 36 5.46 -3.19 2.67
C THR A 36 4.20 -4.06 2.61
N THR A 37 3.53 -4.26 3.74
CA THR A 37 2.25 -4.96 3.83
C THR A 37 1.17 -4.32 2.95
N PHE A 38 1.05 -2.99 2.95
CA PHE A 38 0.09 -2.30 2.08
C PHE A 38 0.42 -2.50 0.60
N ILE A 39 1.70 -2.34 0.22
CA ILE A 39 2.15 -2.54 -1.17
C ILE A 39 1.78 -3.96 -1.64
N ILE A 40 2.07 -4.99 -0.84
CA ILE A 40 1.73 -6.38 -1.18
C ILE A 40 0.22 -6.55 -1.35
N LYS A 41 -0.58 -6.02 -0.43
CA LYS A 41 -2.05 -6.09 -0.53
C LYS A 41 -2.57 -5.38 -1.77
N TYR A 42 -2.02 -4.22 -2.11
CA TYR A 42 -2.37 -3.49 -3.32
C TYR A 42 -2.06 -4.31 -4.57
N MET A 43 -0.83 -4.84 -4.69
CA MET A 43 -0.43 -5.68 -5.82
C MET A 43 -1.32 -6.92 -5.98
N ARG A 44 -1.70 -7.55 -4.86
CA ARG A 44 -2.61 -8.70 -4.88
C ARG A 44 -4.02 -8.32 -5.34
N LEU A 45 -4.58 -7.24 -4.80
CA LEU A 45 -5.98 -6.89 -5.05
C LEU A 45 -6.17 -6.23 -6.42
N MET A 46 -5.30 -5.29 -6.79
CA MET A 46 -5.42 -4.45 -7.98
C MET A 46 -4.75 -5.09 -9.20
N HIS A 47 -3.55 -5.67 -9.05
CA HIS A 47 -2.79 -6.25 -10.16
C HIS A 47 -2.86 -7.79 -10.24
N LYS A 48 -3.53 -8.45 -9.28
CA LYS A 48 -3.61 -9.92 -9.17
C LYS A 48 -2.22 -10.59 -9.09
N VAL A 49 -1.24 -9.88 -8.53
CA VAL A 49 0.11 -10.38 -8.31
C VAL A 49 0.27 -10.83 -6.87
N GLU A 50 0.61 -12.10 -6.67
CA GLU A 50 0.90 -12.67 -5.36
C GLU A 50 2.25 -13.38 -5.39
N ILE A 51 3.20 -12.90 -4.58
CA ILE A 51 4.53 -13.50 -4.47
C ILE A 51 4.48 -14.60 -3.40
N SER A 52 4.72 -15.83 -3.83
CA SER A 52 4.83 -16.98 -2.93
C SER A 52 6.08 -16.90 -2.08
N ASP A 53 5.97 -17.29 -0.80
CA ASP A 53 7.13 -17.41 0.09
C ASP A 53 8.19 -18.39 -0.48
N SER A 54 7.76 -19.37 -1.28
CA SER A 54 8.66 -20.34 -1.93
C SER A 54 9.58 -19.74 -3.00
N TRP A 55 9.25 -18.56 -3.55
CA TRP A 55 10.06 -17.88 -4.55
C TRP A 55 11.15 -17.00 -3.92
N LEU A 56 11.02 -16.73 -2.62
CA LEU A 56 11.99 -15.96 -1.85
C LEU A 56 13.16 -16.89 -1.53
N SER A 57 14.10 -16.99 -2.46
CA SER A 57 15.32 -17.79 -2.28
C SER A 57 16.11 -17.36 -1.03
N ASN A 58 16.99 -18.25 -0.55
CA ASN A 58 17.93 -18.00 0.56
C ASN A 58 18.82 -16.75 0.35
N SER A 59 18.86 -16.16 -0.85
CA SER A 59 19.55 -14.90 -1.13
C SER A 59 19.07 -13.73 -0.25
N PHE A 60 17.92 -13.85 0.42
CA PHE A 60 17.40 -12.86 1.36
C PHE A 60 17.41 -13.32 2.82
N ASP A 61 18.11 -14.41 3.17
CA ASP A 61 18.10 -15.00 4.51
C ASP A 61 18.56 -14.06 5.64
N SER A 62 19.29 -12.99 5.30
CA SER A 62 19.68 -11.96 6.28
C SER A 62 18.51 -11.08 6.74
N MET A 63 17.34 -11.15 6.09
CA MET A 63 16.17 -10.33 6.38
C MET A 63 15.03 -11.20 6.95
N SER A 64 14.65 -10.95 8.20
CA SER A 64 13.57 -11.69 8.87
C SER A 64 12.17 -11.28 8.40
N ASP A 65 12.01 -10.07 7.84
CA ASP A 65 10.71 -9.57 7.39
C ASP A 65 10.36 -10.11 6.00
N THR A 66 9.41 -11.04 5.94
CA THR A 66 8.91 -11.64 4.71
C THR A 66 8.24 -10.63 3.78
N ASP A 67 7.53 -9.63 4.30
CA ASP A 67 6.87 -8.61 3.46
C ASP A 67 7.91 -7.72 2.79
N TYR A 68 8.97 -7.35 3.51
CA TYR A 68 10.08 -6.61 2.92
C TYR A 68 10.75 -7.42 1.78
N ARG A 69 10.99 -8.72 1.99
CA ARG A 69 11.56 -9.60 0.96
C ARG A 69 10.68 -9.70 -0.28
N LYS A 70 9.35 -9.77 -0.13
CA LYS A 70 8.41 -9.75 -1.26
C LYS A 70 8.48 -8.46 -2.04
N VAL A 71 8.51 -7.31 -1.35
CA VAL A 71 8.64 -6.01 -2.01
C VAL A 71 9.95 -5.92 -2.77
N LEU A 72 11.07 -6.31 -2.15
CA LEU A 72 12.38 -6.30 -2.80
C LEU A 72 12.42 -7.23 -4.02
N TYR A 73 11.83 -8.43 -3.93
CA TYR A 73 11.68 -9.34 -5.06
C TYR A 73 10.90 -8.68 -6.21
N MET A 74 9.74 -8.06 -5.92
CA MET A 74 8.95 -7.36 -6.94
C MET A 74 9.74 -6.24 -7.62
N GLU A 75 10.64 -5.57 -6.90
CA GLU A 75 11.50 -4.53 -7.47
C GLU A 75 12.61 -5.09 -8.34
N CYS A 76 13.29 -6.16 -7.90
CA CYS A 76 14.33 -6.82 -8.68
C CYS A 76 13.78 -7.42 -9.99
N CYS A 77 12.51 -7.82 -9.99
CA CYS A 77 11.82 -8.38 -11.16
C CYS A 77 11.04 -7.33 -11.97
N ASP A 78 11.19 -6.03 -11.67
CA ASP A 78 10.48 -4.91 -12.33
C ASP A 78 8.93 -4.98 -12.27
N ILE A 79 8.39 -5.80 -11.35
CA ILE A 79 6.96 -5.88 -11.04
C ILE A 79 6.52 -4.60 -10.31
N LEU A 80 7.34 -4.14 -9.37
CA LEU A 80 7.12 -2.90 -8.61
C LEU A 80 7.97 -1.76 -9.20
N SER A 81 7.71 -1.44 -10.47
CA SER A 81 8.39 -0.38 -11.20
C SER A 81 8.08 1.01 -10.63
N LYS A 82 8.80 2.04 -11.11
CA LYS A 82 8.54 3.44 -10.74
C LYS A 82 7.10 3.87 -11.09
N ASP A 83 6.58 3.38 -12.21
CA ASP A 83 5.23 3.72 -12.68
C ASP A 83 4.17 3.03 -11.83
N THR A 84 4.35 1.75 -11.50
CA THR A 84 3.50 1.04 -10.54
C THR A 84 3.46 1.75 -9.19
N ILE A 85 4.62 2.19 -8.69
CA ILE A 85 4.64 2.96 -7.44
C ILE A 85 3.87 4.28 -7.58
N ASN A 86 4.02 5.02 -8.69
CA ASN A 86 3.28 6.26 -8.91
C ASN A 86 1.76 6.03 -8.96
N GLU A 87 1.32 4.95 -9.59
CA GLU A 87 -0.08 4.53 -9.60
C GLU A 87 -0.61 4.28 -8.18
N ILE A 88 0.13 3.53 -7.36
CA ILE A 88 -0.20 3.32 -5.94
C ILE A 88 -0.33 4.67 -5.23
N ARG A 89 0.57 5.63 -5.51
CA ARG A 89 0.49 6.96 -4.89
C ARG A 89 -0.78 7.69 -5.27
N ASP A 90 -1.15 7.66 -6.54
CA ASP A 90 -2.33 8.37 -7.01
C ASP A 90 -3.62 7.75 -6.48
N ALA A 91 -3.67 6.42 -6.37
CA ALA A 91 -4.75 5.71 -5.70
C ALA A 91 -4.88 6.09 -4.21
N VAL A 92 -3.76 6.34 -3.49
CA VAL A 92 -3.83 6.83 -2.10
C VAL A 92 -4.29 8.29 -2.04
N LYS A 93 -3.88 9.13 -2.98
CA LYS A 93 -4.28 10.55 -3.01
C LYS A 93 -5.77 10.73 -3.31
N SER A 94 -6.30 9.88 -4.18
CA SER A 94 -7.68 9.88 -4.64
C SER A 94 -8.16 8.43 -4.84
N PRO A 95 -8.54 7.73 -3.75
CA PRO A 95 -9.02 6.36 -3.84
C PRO A 95 -10.22 6.26 -4.78
N PRO A 96 -10.29 5.23 -5.66
CA PRO A 96 -11.50 4.91 -6.40
C PRO A 96 -12.70 4.72 -5.46
N ASP A 97 -13.92 5.01 -5.93
CA ASP A 97 -15.13 4.97 -5.09
C ASP A 97 -15.38 3.59 -4.44
N ASN A 98 -15.03 2.52 -5.15
CA ASN A 98 -15.14 1.15 -4.67
C ASN A 98 -13.93 0.68 -3.85
N VAL A 99 -12.95 1.54 -3.58
CA VAL A 99 -11.72 1.20 -2.85
C VAL A 99 -11.64 2.01 -1.56
N LYS A 100 -11.36 1.33 -0.46
CA LYS A 100 -11.07 1.94 0.83
C LYS A 100 -9.62 1.71 1.21
N ILE A 101 -8.91 2.78 1.51
CA ILE A 101 -7.52 2.73 1.97
C ILE A 101 -7.47 3.20 3.42
N TYR A 102 -6.75 2.48 4.27
CA TYR A 102 -6.66 2.77 5.69
C TYR A 102 -5.22 3.03 6.13
N ARG A 103 -5.11 3.85 7.18
CA ARG A 103 -3.85 4.24 7.80
C ARG A 103 -3.86 4.04 9.31
N ASP A 104 -2.67 3.82 9.86
CA ASP A 104 -2.35 3.95 11.28
C ASP A 104 -1.34 5.08 11.46
N GLY A 105 -1.80 6.21 12.03
CA GLY A 105 -1.03 7.44 12.06
C GLY A 105 -0.65 7.90 10.65
N MET A 106 0.65 7.91 10.35
CA MET A 106 1.22 8.29 9.04
C MET A 106 1.46 7.09 8.11
N HIS A 107 1.22 5.87 8.56
CA HIS A 107 1.50 4.67 7.79
C HIS A 107 0.23 4.18 7.10
N ILE A 108 0.28 4.01 5.78
CA ILE A 108 -0.79 3.36 5.02
C ILE A 108 -0.62 1.85 5.19
N THR A 109 -1.63 1.17 5.72
CA THR A 109 -1.53 -0.21 6.22
C THR A 109 -2.51 -1.18 5.57
N ASN A 110 -3.62 -0.70 5.00
CA ASN A 110 -4.64 -1.59 4.47
C ASN A 110 -5.37 -1.01 3.25
N ILE A 111 -5.90 -1.92 2.42
CA ILE A 111 -6.77 -1.64 1.28
C ILE A 111 -7.88 -2.69 1.24
N GLU A 112 -9.08 -2.24 0.90
CA GLU A 112 -10.27 -3.08 0.72
C GLU A 112 -10.98 -2.65 -0.57
N ILE A 113 -11.43 -3.64 -1.36
CA ILE A 113 -12.34 -3.40 -2.49
C ILE A 113 -13.75 -3.74 -2.00
N ARG A 114 -14.70 -2.83 -2.19
CA ARG A 114 -16.12 -3.09 -2.01
C ARG A 114 -16.68 -3.52 -3.36
N GLU A 115 -17.20 -4.73 -3.44
CA GLU A 115 -18.03 -5.12 -4.57
C GLU A 115 -19.32 -4.29 -4.49
N GLU A 116 -19.66 -3.58 -5.57
CA GLU A 116 -21.02 -3.07 -5.74
C GLU A 116 -21.93 -4.29 -5.77
N ARG A 117 -22.74 -4.45 -4.72
CA ARG A 117 -23.90 -5.33 -4.83
C ARG A 117 -24.78 -4.69 -5.90
N ASN A 118 -24.71 -5.22 -7.12
CA ASN A 118 -25.79 -5.10 -8.06
C ASN A 118 -26.99 -5.72 -7.38
N GLU A 119 -27.79 -4.90 -6.71
CA GLU A 119 -29.13 -5.27 -6.29
C GLU A 119 -29.89 -5.57 -7.57
N ILE A 120 -29.86 -6.85 -7.97
CA ILE A 120 -30.82 -7.40 -8.90
C ILE A 120 -32.15 -7.32 -8.15
N THR A 121 -32.86 -6.22 -8.35
CA THR A 121 -34.26 -6.11 -7.96
C THR A 121 -35.01 -7.09 -8.86
N LEU A 122 -35.36 -8.25 -8.30
CA LEU A 122 -36.22 -9.27 -8.92
C LEU A 122 -37.65 -9.07 -8.42
#